data_AF-A0A920RTT9-F1
#
_entry.id   AF-A0A920RTT9-F1
#
_cell.length_a   1.000
_cell.length_b   1.000
_cell.length_c   1.000
_cell.angle_alpha   90.00
_cell.angle_beta   90.00
_cell.angle_gamma   90.00
#
_symmetry.space_group_name_H-M   'P 1'
#
loop_
_entity.id
_entity.type
_entity.pdbx_description
1 polymer ?
#
loop_
_entity_poly.entity_id
_entity_poly.type
_entity_poly.pdbx_seq_one_letter_code
_entity_poly.pdbx_strand_id
1 'polypeptide(L)' 'MDGGPSQVDTFDPKPALGKFHGPDPHRVFKVEPTQFNNVGKVLKSPWAFKQYGESGLPVSALFPTIGEHCAETCAWSVR' A
#
# COMPACT_ATOMS: atom_id res chain seq x y z
N MET A 1 -7.06 -15.55 8.80
CA MET A 1 -6.10 -14.61 9.39
C MET A 1 -6.88 -13.38 9.77
N ASP A 2 -7.04 -13.09 11.05
CA ASP A 2 -7.32 -11.73 11.51
C ASP A 2 -5.97 -11.05 11.71
N GLY A 3 -5.36 -10.65 10.60
CA GLY A 3 -4.14 -9.85 10.57
C GLY A 3 -4.49 -8.39 10.36
N GLY A 4 -3.77 -7.49 11.03
CA GLY A 4 -3.89 -6.05 10.79
C GLY A 4 -3.58 -5.69 9.32
N PRO A 5 -4.03 -4.51 8.86
CA PRO A 5 -3.81 -4.10 7.48
C PRO A 5 -2.33 -4.00 7.17
N SER A 6 -1.94 -4.48 6.00
CA SER A 6 -0.54 -4.43 5.55
C SER A 6 -0.12 -2.98 5.36
N GLN A 7 1.15 -2.65 5.61
CA GLN A 7 1.68 -1.30 5.40
C GLN A 7 1.45 -0.78 3.97
N VAL A 8 1.48 -1.69 2.98
CA VAL A 8 1.22 -1.36 1.57
C VAL A 8 -0.24 -0.95 1.31
N ASP A 9 -1.11 -1.17 2.29
CA ASP A 9 -2.54 -0.89 2.29
C ASP A 9 -2.90 0.29 3.19
N THR A 10 -1.94 0.93 3.85
CA THR A 10 -2.18 2.01 4.82
C THR A 10 -1.68 3.37 4.32
N PHE A 11 -0.37 3.56 4.22
CA PHE A 11 0.27 4.86 3.97
C PHE A 11 1.31 4.85 2.84
N ASP A 12 1.59 3.68 2.25
CA ASP A 12 2.61 3.53 1.19
C ASP A 12 1.99 2.88 -0.06
N PRO A 13 1.34 3.66 -0.94
CA PRO A 13 0.81 3.12 -2.18
C PRO A 13 1.95 2.60 -3.06
N LYS A 14 1.88 1.32 -3.43
CA LYS A 14 2.80 0.72 -4.40
C LYS A 14 2.14 0.64 -5.78
N PRO A 15 2.24 1.67 -6.64
CA PRO A 15 1.58 1.70 -7.94
C PRO A 15 2.01 0.55 -8.86
N ALA A 16 3.23 0.02 -8.68
CA ALA A 16 3.71 -1.16 -9.39
C ALA A 16 2.84 -2.41 -9.12
N LEU A 17 2.27 -2.57 -7.92
CA LEU A 17 1.37 -3.68 -7.61
C LEU A 17 0.06 -3.59 -8.40
N GLY A 18 -0.42 -2.36 -8.66
CA GLY A 18 -1.54 -2.11 -9.56
C GLY A 18 -1.22 -2.49 -11.00
N LYS A 19 -0.05 -2.08 -11.49
CA LYS A 19 0.43 -2.38 -12.85
C LYS A 19 0.55 -3.87 -13.13
N PHE A 20 1.01 -4.64 -12.15
CA PHE A 20 1.28 -6.07 -12.29
C PHE A 20 0.26 -6.93 -11.56
N HIS A 21 -0.96 -6.43 -11.31
CA HIS A 21 -1.97 -7.19 -10.59
C HIS A 21 -2.48 -8.40 -11.38
N GLY A 22 -2.40 -9.58 -10.77
CA GLY A 22 -2.99 -10.83 -11.30
C GLY A 22 -2.00 -11.83 -11.91
N PRO A 23 -0.96 -11.42 -12.67
CA PRO A 23 0.10 -12.31 -13.09
C PRO A 23 0.81 -13.03 -11.95
N ASP A 24 1.38 -14.17 -12.32
CA ASP A 24 2.33 -14.90 -11.47
C ASP A 24 3.61 -14.05 -11.29
N PRO A 25 4.10 -13.87 -10.05
CA PRO A 25 5.31 -13.09 -9.75
C PRO A 25 6.54 -13.53 -10.55
N HIS A 26 6.68 -14.82 -10.87
CA HIS A 26 7.79 -15.36 -11.67
C HIS A 26 7.81 -14.80 -13.10
N ARG A 27 6.68 -14.25 -13.60
CA ARG A 27 6.59 -13.61 -14.92
C ARG A 27 6.93 -12.12 -14.88
N VAL A 28 7.02 -11.53 -13.69
CA VAL A 28 7.18 -10.09 -13.50
C VAL A 28 8.59 -9.77 -12.97
N PHE A 29 9.14 -10.61 -12.11
CA PHE A 29 10.47 -10.44 -11.53
C PHE A 29 11.10 -11.78 -11.15
N LYS A 30 12.41 -11.77 -10.86
CA LYS A 30 13.11 -12.95 -10.36
C LYS A 30 12.64 -13.24 -8.93
N VAL A 31 11.96 -14.36 -8.74
CA VAL A 31 11.50 -14.83 -7.43
C VAL A 31 12.45 -15.93 -6.96
N GLU A 32 13.03 -15.74 -5.78
CA GLU A 32 13.85 -16.76 -5.15
C GLU A 32 12.98 -17.91 -4.61
N PRO A 33 13.50 -19.15 -4.53
CA PRO A 33 12.74 -20.29 -4.03
C PRO A 33 12.19 -20.03 -2.62
N THR A 34 10.91 -20.35 -2.39
CA THR A 34 10.31 -20.32 -1.05
C THR A 34 10.18 -21.74 -0.51
N GLN A 35 10.02 -21.91 0.80
CA GLN A 35 10.00 -23.23 1.46
C GLN A 35 9.05 -24.25 0.81
N PHE A 36 7.95 -23.79 0.20
CA PHE A 36 6.98 -24.64 -0.49
C PHE A 36 6.79 -24.28 -1.97
N ASN A 37 7.50 -23.27 -2.48
CA ASN A 37 7.30 -22.68 -3.81
C ASN A 37 5.84 -22.36 -4.19
N ASN A 38 4.96 -22.21 -3.19
CA ASN A 38 3.56 -21.87 -3.39
C ASN A 38 3.41 -20.34 -3.44
N VAL A 39 4.01 -19.74 -4.47
CA VAL A 39 4.01 -18.30 -4.68
C VAL A 39 2.67 -17.91 -5.29
N GLY A 40 1.86 -17.17 -4.54
CA GLY A 40 0.59 -16.65 -5.02
C GLY A 40 0.74 -15.60 -6.13
N LYS A 41 -0.36 -15.05 -6.61
CA LYS A 41 -0.36 -13.98 -7.63
C LYS A 41 0.08 -12.64 -7.05
N VAL A 42 0.53 -11.73 -7.90
CA VAL A 42 0.74 -10.34 -7.50
C VAL A 42 -0.61 -9.69 -7.18
N LEU A 43 -0.76 -9.23 -5.93
CA LEU A 43 -1.97 -8.58 -5.44
C LEU A 43 -1.75 -7.07 -5.37
N LYS A 44 -2.68 -6.31 -5.97
CA LYS A 44 -2.79 -4.88 -5.69
C LYS A 44 -3.48 -4.67 -4.36
N SER A 45 -3.24 -3.51 -3.76
CA SER A 45 -4.06 -3.06 -2.64
C SER A 45 -5.53 -2.99 -3.08
N PRO A 46 -6.48 -3.57 -2.31
CA PRO A 46 -7.89 -3.47 -2.63
C PRO A 46 -8.47 -2.09 -2.29
N TRP A 47 -7.74 -1.24 -1.56
CA TRP A 47 -8.18 0.09 -1.16
C TRP A 47 -7.63 1.17 -2.09
N ALA A 48 -8.46 2.20 -2.36
CA ALA A 48 -8.04 3.37 -3.10
C ALA A 48 -7.21 4.30 -2.19
N PHE A 49 -6.24 4.99 -2.77
CA PHE A 49 -5.42 5.98 -2.06
C PHE A 49 -5.81 7.39 -2.47
N LYS A 50 -5.86 8.29 -1.50
CA LYS A 50 -6.07 9.71 -1.71
C LYS A 50 -4.97 10.49 -0.99
N GLN A 51 -4.52 11.59 -1.58
CA GLN A 51 -3.60 12.51 -0.91
C GLN A 51 -4.38 13.41 0.04
N TYR A 52 -3.89 13.54 1.28
CA TYR A 52 -4.51 14.39 2.30
C TYR A 52 -3.52 15.46 2.78
N GLY A 53 -4.04 16.65 3.10
CA GLY A 53 -3.28 17.78 3.64
C GLY A 53 -2.38 18.50 2.65
N GLU A 54 -1.69 19.53 3.14
CA GLU A 54 -0.68 20.29 2.38
C GLU A 54 0.60 19.48 2.13
N SER A 55 0.87 18.45 2.95
CA SER A 55 2.02 17.55 2.78
C SER A 55 1.86 16.52 1.66
N GLY A 56 0.63 16.34 1.14
CA GLY A 56 0.36 15.43 0.03
C GLY A 56 0.51 13.94 0.38
N LEU A 57 0.47 13.57 1.66
CA LEU A 57 0.66 12.18 2.07
C LEU A 57 -0.45 11.28 1.53
N PRO A 58 -0.11 10.20 0.81
CA PRO A 58 -1.10 9.26 0.30
C PRO A 58 -1.60 8.36 1.43
N VAL A 59 -2.90 8.41 1.71
CA VAL A 59 -3.55 7.57 2.71
C VAL A 59 -4.62 6.72 2.05
N SER A 60 -4.65 5.44 2.44
CA SER A 60 -5.67 4.49 2.02
C SER A 60 -7.05 4.87 2.54
N ALA A 61 -8.07 4.63 1.73
CA ALA A 61 -9.49 4.79 2.09
C ALA A 61 -9.92 3.90 3.26
N LEU A 62 -9.05 2.98 3.71
CA LEU A 62 -9.25 2.24 4.95
C LEU A 62 -9.26 3.14 6.19
N PHE A 63 -8.58 4.29 6.14
CA PHE A 63 -8.45 5.20 7.27
C PHE A 63 -8.80 6.65 6.91
N PRO A 64 -10.08 6.94 6.58
CA PRO A 64 -10.47 8.27 6.11
C PRO A 64 -10.26 9.35 7.18
N THR A 65 -10.62 9.07 8.43
CA THR A 65 -10.50 10.01 9.56
C THR A 65 -9.05 10.22 9.99
N ILE A 66 -8.20 9.18 9.92
CA ILE A 66 -6.76 9.33 10.20
C ILE A 66 -6.08 10.13 9.09
N GLY A 67 -6.49 9.96 7.83
CA GLY A 67 -5.98 10.77 6.73
C GLY A 67 -6.22 12.27 6.94
N GLU A 68 -7.39 12.64 7.45
CA GLU A 68 -7.74 14.02 7.79
C GLU A 68 -6.91 14.59 8.96
N HIS A 69 -6.66 13.81 10.02
CA HIS A 69 -5.89 14.27 11.18
C HIS A 69 -4.35 14.19 11.01
N CYS A 70 -3.83 13.20 10.28
CA CYS A 70 -2.40 13.10 9.97
C CYS A 70 -1.95 14.25 9.05
N ALA A 71 -2.84 14.71 8.16
CA ALA A 71 -2.63 15.91 7.35
C ALA A 71 -2.37 17.17 8.21
N GLU A 72 -3.11 17.34 9.31
CA GLU A 72 -2.91 18.48 10.23
C GLU A 72 -1.60 18.35 11.03
N THR A 73 -1.24 17.14 11.44
CA THR A 73 -0.08 16.92 12.34
C THR A 73 1.26 17.02 11.59
N CYS A 74 1.34 16.53 10.34
CA CYS A 74 2.56 16.64 9.53
C CYS A 74 2.83 18.06 9.00
N ALA A 75 1.83 18.93 8.92
CA ALA A 75 2.03 20.35 8.59
C ALA A 75 2.80 21.11 9.68
N TRP A 76 2.84 20.59 10.92
CA TRP A 76 3.54 21.23 12.04
C TRP A 76 5.02 20.86 12.14
N SER A 77 5.51 19.87 11.37
CA SER A 77 6.91 19.43 11.41
C SER A 77 7.80 20.06 10.31
N VAL A 78 7.25 20.95 9.49
CA VAL A 78 7.99 21.70 8.46
C VAL A 78 7.71 23.19 8.62
N ARG A 79 8.16 23.76 9.75
CA ARG A 79 8.49 25.18 9.87
C ARG A 79 9.86 25.31 10.51
#